data_AF-A0A366S9J7-F1
#
_entry.id   AF-A0A366S9J7-F1
#
_cell.length_a   1.000
_cell.length_b   1.000
_cell.length_c   1.000
_cell.angle_alpha   90.00
_cell.angle_beta   90.00
_cell.angle_gamma   90.00
#
_symmetry.space_group_name_H-M   'P 1'
#
loop_
_entity.id
_entity.type
_entity.pdbx_description
1 polymer ?
#
loop_
_entity_poly.entity_id
_entity_poly.type
_entity_poly.pdbx_seq_one_letter_code
_entity_poly.pdbx_strand_id
1 'polypeptide(L)'
;MARNSEKAQSMLFRFREAQAADLGIIDAGRTRRPKLITEVAAIPACEKWRGQVLKEISRKMSRIQDPILSDYQIRDLNDEINKLMREKHMWEIQIRNLGGPNYMRGGGKIYDEQGREIPGGGKGYKYFGRARELPGVKELFEAARNQGDEKPLEERHDMRRNVDAAYYGYAPDEEDEELLAYEAEKERQATEHMIKTGSQDVPEGWEPLPGDGGDGVTWDLPTLEEVQEELIERRRRKLLEQL
;
A
#
# COMPACT_ATOMS: atom_id res chain seq x y z
N MET A 1 47.93 -24.35 -13.59
CA MET A 1 46.60 -24.30 -12.94
C MET A 1 45.71 -23.35 -13.73
N ALA A 2 44.59 -23.82 -14.27
CA ALA A 2 43.64 -22.99 -15.03
C ALA A 2 43.01 -21.90 -14.15
N ARG A 3 42.68 -20.75 -14.74
CA ARG A 3 41.99 -19.64 -14.05
C ARG A 3 40.61 -20.08 -13.59
N ASN A 4 40.06 -19.43 -12.56
CA ASN A 4 38.73 -19.79 -12.02
C ASN A 4 37.62 -19.70 -13.09
N SER A 5 37.73 -18.73 -14.01
CA SER A 5 36.83 -18.59 -15.17
C SER A 5 36.84 -19.82 -16.09
N GLU A 6 38.00 -20.42 -16.32
CA GLU A 6 38.16 -21.61 -17.18
C GLU A 6 37.61 -22.86 -16.49
N LYS A 7 37.87 -23.02 -15.18
CA LYS A 7 37.31 -24.12 -14.38
C LYS A 7 35.78 -24.08 -14.35
N ALA A 8 35.21 -22.88 -14.25
CA ALA A 8 33.77 -22.63 -14.25
C ALA A 8 33.10 -22.91 -15.61
N GLN A 9 33.87 -23.06 -16.69
CA GLN A 9 33.37 -23.41 -18.03
C GLN A 9 33.53 -24.89 -18.39
N SER A 10 34.14 -25.70 -17.53
CA SER A 10 34.34 -27.13 -17.80
C SER A 10 33.02 -27.89 -17.97
N MET A 11 33.05 -29.00 -18.73
CA MET A 11 31.87 -29.85 -18.98
C MET A 11 31.26 -30.40 -17.68
N LEU A 12 32.09 -30.78 -16.71
CA LEU A 12 31.62 -31.27 -15.42
C LEU A 12 30.89 -30.18 -14.62
N PHE A 13 31.38 -28.94 -14.69
CA PHE A 13 30.72 -27.81 -14.04
C PHE A 13 29.34 -27.54 -14.67
N ARG A 14 29.26 -27.51 -16.02
CA ARG A 14 27.99 -27.34 -16.74
C ARG A 14 27.00 -28.49 -16.49
N PHE A 15 27.49 -29.72 -16.35
CA PHE A 15 26.66 -30.88 -16.03
C PHE A 15 26.05 -30.79 -14.63
N ARG A 16 26.85 -30.43 -13.61
CA ARG A 16 26.35 -30.20 -12.25
C ARG A 16 25.35 -29.04 -12.20
N GLU A 17 25.57 -28.01 -13.00
CA GLU A 17 24.65 -26.88 -13.14
C GLU A 17 23.30 -27.32 -13.73
N ALA A 18 23.30 -28.11 -14.81
CA ALA A 18 22.08 -28.68 -15.38
C ALA A 18 21.33 -29.54 -14.34
N GLN A 19 22.05 -30.39 -13.60
CA GLN A 19 21.45 -31.21 -12.54
C GLN A 19 20.84 -30.36 -11.41
N ALA A 20 21.48 -29.26 -11.02
CA ALA A 20 20.94 -28.34 -10.02
C ALA A 20 19.71 -27.57 -10.52
N ALA A 21 19.70 -27.21 -11.81
CA ALA A 21 18.54 -26.59 -12.46
C ALA A 21 17.35 -27.55 -12.53
N ASP A 22 17.58 -28.83 -12.84
CA ASP A 22 16.54 -29.88 -12.83
C ASP A 22 15.94 -30.09 -11.43
N LEU A 23 16.74 -29.89 -10.37
CA LEU A 23 16.29 -29.89 -8.98
C LEU A 23 15.55 -28.59 -8.58
N GLY A 24 15.33 -27.65 -9.50
CA GLY A 24 14.63 -26.39 -9.25
C GLY A 24 15.46 -25.35 -8.46
N ILE A 25 16.75 -25.60 -8.26
CA ILE A 25 17.66 -24.67 -7.58
C ILE A 25 18.14 -23.63 -8.61
N ILE A 26 17.39 -22.54 -8.73
CA ILE A 26 17.81 -21.39 -9.55
C ILE A 26 19.02 -20.72 -8.89
N ASP A 27 20.20 -20.83 -9.53
CA ASP A 27 21.38 -20.01 -9.23
C ASP A 27 21.21 -18.61 -9.84
N ALA A 28 20.40 -17.79 -9.17
CA ALA A 28 20.14 -16.40 -9.57
C ALA A 28 21.43 -15.55 -9.67
N GLY A 29 22.55 -15.98 -9.06
CA GLY A 29 23.82 -15.26 -9.12
C GLY A 29 24.52 -15.33 -10.48
N ARG A 30 24.30 -16.39 -11.27
CA ARG A 30 24.94 -16.60 -12.59
C ARG A 30 23.98 -16.50 -13.76
N THR A 31 22.70 -16.81 -13.56
CA THR A 31 21.70 -16.65 -14.62
C THR A 31 21.41 -15.18 -14.88
N ARG A 32 21.28 -14.80 -16.15
CA ARG A 32 20.88 -13.44 -16.51
C ARG A 32 19.43 -13.22 -16.10
N ARG A 33 19.17 -12.09 -15.44
CA ARG A 33 17.82 -11.69 -15.06
C ARG A 33 16.91 -11.58 -16.29
N PRO A 34 15.67 -12.10 -16.24
CA PRO A 34 14.68 -11.94 -17.30
C PRO A 34 14.43 -10.47 -17.63
N LYS A 35 14.25 -10.14 -18.92
CA LYS A 35 13.91 -8.77 -19.35
C LYS A 35 12.43 -8.45 -19.11
N LEU A 36 11.56 -9.44 -19.30
CA LEU A 36 10.13 -9.34 -19.07
C LEU A 36 9.81 -9.93 -17.70
N ILE A 37 9.56 -9.06 -16.74
CA ILE A 37 9.29 -9.43 -15.34
C ILE A 37 7.97 -10.22 -15.23
N THR A 38 7.01 -9.90 -16.10
CA THR A 38 5.68 -10.51 -16.13
C THR A 38 5.66 -11.99 -16.55
N GLU A 39 6.71 -12.48 -17.20
CA GLU A 39 6.82 -13.90 -17.61
C GLU A 39 7.08 -14.82 -16.41
N VAL A 40 7.62 -14.29 -15.31
CA VAL A 40 7.92 -15.09 -14.12
C VAL A 40 6.67 -15.21 -13.26
N ALA A 41 6.09 -16.41 -13.21
CA ALA A 41 4.87 -16.72 -12.44
C ALA A 41 5.15 -17.27 -11.03
N ALA A 42 6.37 -17.71 -10.73
CA ALA A 42 6.72 -18.29 -9.44
C ALA A 42 7.16 -17.22 -8.44
N ILE A 43 6.41 -17.04 -7.34
CA ILE A 43 6.71 -16.07 -6.27
C ILE A 43 8.15 -16.24 -5.71
N PRO A 44 8.64 -17.46 -5.39
CA PRO A 44 10.00 -17.62 -4.86
C PRO A 44 11.09 -17.20 -5.86
N ALA A 45 10.83 -17.33 -7.15
CA ALA A 45 11.74 -16.87 -8.20
C ALA A 45 11.75 -15.33 -8.27
N CYS A 46 10.57 -14.70 -8.23
CA CYS A 46 10.46 -13.23 -8.19
C CYS A 46 11.16 -12.63 -6.97
N GLU A 47 11.04 -13.26 -5.80
CA GLU A 47 11.72 -12.81 -4.57
C GLU A 47 13.25 -12.92 -4.69
N LYS A 48 13.77 -14.01 -5.26
CA LYS A 48 15.21 -14.16 -5.55
C LYS A 48 15.72 -13.06 -6.49
N TRP A 49 15.00 -12.78 -7.58
CA TRP A 49 15.36 -11.72 -8.53
C TRP A 49 15.29 -10.33 -7.90
N ARG A 50 14.23 -10.04 -7.12
CA ARG A 50 14.13 -8.82 -6.31
C ARG A 50 15.32 -8.67 -5.35
N GLY A 51 15.69 -9.75 -4.66
CA GLY A 51 16.86 -9.77 -3.77
C GLY A 51 18.17 -9.47 -4.48
N GLN A 52 18.34 -9.96 -5.71
CA GLN A 52 19.51 -9.63 -6.53
C GLN A 52 19.55 -8.15 -6.94
N VAL A 53 18.40 -7.58 -7.36
CA VAL A 53 18.29 -6.15 -7.68
C VAL A 53 18.70 -5.32 -6.46
N LEU A 54 18.23 -5.67 -5.26
CA LEU A 54 18.58 -4.99 -4.02
C LEU A 54 20.08 -5.06 -3.70
N LYS A 55 20.73 -6.21 -3.92
CA LYS A 55 22.19 -6.35 -3.76
C LYS A 55 22.97 -5.50 -4.77
N GLU A 56 22.48 -5.36 -5.99
CA GLU A 56 23.08 -4.47 -7.00
C GLU A 56 22.94 -3.00 -6.63
N ILE A 57 21.75 -2.59 -6.15
CA ILE A 57 21.50 -1.24 -5.63
C ILE A 57 22.46 -0.95 -4.47
N SER A 58 22.55 -1.84 -3.48
CA SER A 58 23.43 -1.65 -2.31
C SER A 58 24.90 -1.49 -2.72
N ARG A 59 25.41 -2.33 -3.64
CA ARG A 59 26.78 -2.20 -4.15
C ARG A 59 27.04 -0.88 -4.86
N LYS A 60 26.10 -0.41 -5.69
CA LYS A 60 26.22 0.90 -6.36
C LYS A 60 26.06 2.06 -5.40
N MET A 61 25.22 1.93 -4.38
CA MET A 61 25.05 2.90 -3.31
C MET A 61 26.32 3.06 -2.46
N SER A 62 27.09 1.99 -2.24
CA SER A 62 28.41 2.12 -1.62
C SER A 62 29.39 2.82 -2.56
N ARG A 63 29.43 2.43 -3.84
CA ARG A 63 30.35 3.00 -4.84
C ARG A 63 30.12 4.49 -5.13
N ILE A 64 28.88 4.97 -5.07
CA ILE A 64 28.58 6.39 -5.34
C ILE A 64 29.16 7.32 -4.27
N GLN A 65 29.47 6.79 -3.08
CA GLN A 65 30.09 7.53 -1.99
C GLN A 65 31.62 7.60 -2.09
N ASP A 66 32.23 6.93 -3.08
CA ASP A 66 33.68 6.96 -3.26
C ASP A 66 34.14 8.39 -3.64
N PRO A 67 35.07 9.00 -2.89
CA PRO A 67 35.49 10.39 -3.11
C PRO A 67 36.31 10.57 -4.40
N ILE A 68 36.90 9.47 -4.90
CA ILE A 68 37.74 9.46 -6.11
C ILE A 68 36.89 9.61 -7.38
N LEU A 69 35.58 9.38 -7.29
CA LEU A 69 34.70 9.36 -8.45
C LEU A 69 34.47 10.76 -9.02
N SER A 70 34.49 10.88 -10.34
CA SER A 70 34.19 12.13 -11.07
C SER A 70 32.69 12.41 -11.10
N ASP A 71 32.31 13.69 -11.18
CA ASP A 71 30.92 14.14 -11.29
C ASP A 71 30.12 13.44 -12.41
N TYR A 72 30.74 13.17 -13.56
CA TYR A 72 30.07 12.43 -14.65
C TYR A 72 29.79 10.98 -14.27
N GLN A 73 30.76 10.31 -13.66
CA GLN A 73 30.60 8.94 -13.18
C GLN A 73 29.56 8.83 -12.06
N ILE A 74 29.45 9.85 -11.20
CA ILE A 74 28.41 9.94 -10.17
C ILE A 74 27.03 10.05 -10.84
N ARG A 75 26.87 10.85 -11.90
CA ARG A 75 25.62 10.95 -12.67
C ARG A 75 25.24 9.60 -13.29
N ASP A 76 26.18 8.93 -13.95
CA ASP A 76 25.94 7.61 -14.55
C ASP A 76 25.54 6.57 -13.49
N LEU A 77 26.24 6.53 -12.35
CA LEU A 77 25.87 5.64 -11.25
C LEU A 77 24.47 5.96 -10.70
N ASN A 78 24.11 7.23 -10.61
CA ASN A 78 22.78 7.63 -10.15
C ASN A 78 21.69 7.19 -11.14
N ASP A 79 21.92 7.30 -12.45
CA ASP A 79 21.02 6.79 -13.50
C ASP A 79 20.85 5.27 -13.40
N GLU A 80 21.94 4.54 -13.20
CA GLU A 80 21.92 3.09 -13.01
C GLU A 80 21.15 2.69 -11.75
N ILE A 81 21.32 3.39 -10.63
CA ILE A 81 20.55 3.15 -9.41
C ILE A 81 19.07 3.42 -9.65
N ASN A 82 18.71 4.54 -10.30
CA ASN A 82 17.31 4.84 -10.64
C ASN A 82 16.68 3.76 -11.53
N LYS A 83 17.44 3.25 -12.51
CA LYS A 83 16.99 2.14 -13.37
C LYS A 83 16.70 0.89 -12.54
N LEU A 84 17.61 0.51 -11.64
CA LEU A 84 17.42 -0.64 -10.74
C LEU A 84 16.27 -0.43 -9.75
N MET A 85 16.04 0.80 -9.27
CA MET A 85 14.92 1.12 -8.37
C MET A 85 13.56 0.96 -9.08
N ARG A 86 13.46 1.39 -10.34
CA ARG A 86 12.26 1.13 -11.18
C ARG A 86 12.04 -0.36 -11.39
N GLU A 87 13.12 -1.08 -11.65
CA GLU A 87 13.06 -2.52 -11.85
C GLU A 87 12.63 -3.26 -10.57
N LYS A 88 13.20 -2.91 -9.42
CA LYS A 88 12.79 -3.40 -8.09
C LYS A 88 11.30 -3.16 -7.86
N HIS A 89 10.81 -1.97 -8.19
CA HIS A 89 9.41 -1.64 -8.07
C HIS A 89 8.51 -2.52 -8.97
N MET A 90 8.93 -2.79 -10.21
CA MET A 90 8.21 -3.72 -11.09
C MET A 90 8.20 -5.16 -10.54
N TRP A 91 9.31 -5.63 -9.96
CA TRP A 91 9.34 -6.93 -9.26
C TRP A 91 8.38 -6.97 -8.07
N GLU A 92 8.28 -5.88 -7.29
CA GLU A 92 7.34 -5.78 -6.17
C GLU A 92 5.87 -5.76 -6.62
N ILE A 93 5.58 -5.12 -7.76
CA ILE A 93 4.25 -5.18 -8.39
C ILE A 93 3.94 -6.61 -8.85
N GLN A 94 4.88 -7.27 -9.53
CA GLN A 94 4.66 -8.64 -10.00
C GLN A 94 4.41 -9.61 -8.85
N ILE A 95 5.18 -9.49 -7.76
CA ILE A 95 4.95 -10.32 -6.56
C ILE A 95 3.55 -10.08 -6.00
N ARG A 96 3.08 -8.83 -5.94
CA ARG A 96 1.71 -8.52 -5.53
C ARG A 96 0.68 -9.13 -6.48
N ASN A 97 0.87 -9.00 -7.80
CA ASN A 97 -0.06 -9.51 -8.81
C ASN A 97 -0.21 -11.04 -8.74
N LEU A 98 0.85 -11.74 -8.35
CA LEU A 98 0.85 -13.18 -8.10
C LEU A 98 0.24 -13.59 -6.75
N GLY A 99 -0.23 -12.63 -5.94
CA GLY A 99 -0.78 -12.89 -4.60
C GLY A 99 0.27 -13.02 -3.49
N GLY A 100 1.51 -12.60 -3.73
CA GLY A 100 2.60 -12.62 -2.76
C GLY A 100 2.65 -11.39 -1.83
N PRO A 101 3.66 -11.32 -0.94
CA PRO A 101 3.78 -10.26 0.06
C PRO A 101 3.86 -8.84 -0.57
N ASN A 102 3.15 -7.88 0.03
CA ASN A 102 3.14 -6.50 -0.45
C ASN A 102 4.32 -5.68 0.11
N TYR A 103 5.46 -5.75 -0.56
CA TYR A 103 6.66 -5.00 -0.18
C TYR A 103 6.56 -3.48 -0.33
N MET A 104 5.57 -2.95 -1.06
CA MET A 104 5.40 -1.50 -1.19
C MET A 104 4.74 -0.88 0.05
N ARG A 105 3.97 -1.65 0.82
CA ARG A 105 3.25 -1.14 2.00
C ARG A 105 4.20 -0.80 3.16
N GLY A 106 5.33 -1.51 3.24
CA GLY A 106 6.36 -1.28 4.25
C GLY A 106 7.48 -0.32 3.84
N GLY A 107 7.43 0.22 2.61
CA GLY A 107 8.36 1.25 2.16
C GLY A 107 8.01 2.59 2.79
N GLY A 108 8.28 2.71 4.09
CA GLY A 108 8.11 3.94 4.85
C GLY A 108 8.74 5.12 4.13
N LYS A 109 8.14 6.28 4.34
CA LYS A 109 8.61 7.58 3.85
C LYS A 109 10.13 7.63 3.98
N ILE A 110 10.83 7.94 2.88
CA ILE A 110 12.28 7.98 2.91
C ILE A 110 12.66 9.27 3.65
N TYR A 111 13.19 9.09 4.86
CA TYR A 111 13.71 10.17 5.68
C TYR A 111 15.15 10.47 5.24
N ASP A 112 15.49 11.76 5.10
CA ASP A 112 16.86 12.21 4.90
C ASP A 112 17.75 11.88 6.11
N GLU A 113 19.07 12.03 5.96
CA GLU A 113 20.06 11.88 7.05
C GLU A 113 19.77 12.79 8.26
N GLN A 114 18.96 13.84 8.06
CA GLN A 114 18.46 14.75 9.08
C GLN A 114 17.02 14.40 9.56
N GLY A 115 16.51 13.21 9.24
CA GLY A 115 15.21 12.73 9.71
C GLY A 115 13.99 13.44 9.10
N ARG A 116 14.16 14.21 8.01
CA ARG A 116 13.05 14.89 7.33
C ARG A 116 12.49 14.04 6.21
N GLU A 117 11.17 13.97 6.10
CA GLU A 117 10.48 13.30 4.99
C GLU A 117 10.83 14.04 3.70
N ILE A 118 11.41 13.34 2.72
CA ILE A 118 11.63 13.92 1.39
C ILE A 118 10.25 14.11 0.73
N PRO A 119 9.78 15.35 0.52
CA PRO A 119 8.49 15.59 -0.15
C PRO A 119 8.61 15.10 -1.61
N GLY A 120 7.59 14.39 -2.11
CA GLY A 120 7.62 13.82 -3.47
C GLY A 120 8.08 12.36 -3.56
N GLY A 121 7.99 11.60 -2.47
CA GLY A 121 8.38 10.18 -2.37
C GLY A 121 7.74 9.21 -3.38
N GLY A 122 6.80 9.64 -4.21
CA GLY A 122 6.21 8.85 -5.29
C GLY A 122 6.50 9.48 -6.65
N LYS A 123 7.28 8.77 -7.49
CA LYS A 123 7.32 8.96 -8.96
C LYS A 123 8.18 10.14 -9.47
N GLY A 124 9.49 10.07 -9.24
CA GLY A 124 10.45 11.00 -9.83
C GLY A 124 11.85 10.42 -9.91
N TYR A 125 12.73 11.08 -10.67
CA TYR A 125 14.17 10.81 -10.67
C TYR A 125 14.75 11.18 -9.30
N LYS A 126 15.57 10.29 -8.71
CA LYS A 126 16.12 10.48 -7.37
C LYS A 126 17.63 10.66 -7.43
N TYR A 127 18.18 11.46 -6.52
CA TYR A 127 19.62 11.64 -6.37
C TYR A 127 20.08 10.94 -5.09
N PHE A 128 20.99 9.98 -5.22
CA PHE A 128 21.46 9.14 -4.12
C PHE A 128 22.86 9.52 -3.67
N GLY A 129 23.10 9.57 -2.35
CA GLY A 129 24.41 9.84 -1.78
C GLY A 129 25.05 11.12 -2.33
N ARG A 130 26.33 11.03 -2.72
CA ARG A 130 27.10 12.12 -3.33
C ARG A 130 26.49 12.71 -4.61
N ALA A 131 25.55 12.03 -5.27
CA ALA A 131 24.83 12.63 -6.40
C ALA A 131 24.04 13.89 -6.03
N ARG A 132 23.72 14.09 -4.74
CA ARG A 132 23.08 15.31 -4.24
C ARG A 132 24.05 16.50 -4.14
N GLU A 133 25.35 16.24 -4.09
CA GLU A 133 26.40 17.26 -3.98
C GLU A 133 26.88 17.76 -5.34
N LEU A 134 26.37 17.18 -6.43
CA LEU A 134 26.73 17.59 -7.78
C LEU A 134 26.37 19.07 -8.03
N PRO A 135 27.23 19.83 -8.71
CA PRO A 135 26.91 21.20 -9.12
C PRO A 135 25.57 21.26 -9.88
N GLY A 136 24.71 22.21 -9.52
CA GLY A 136 23.34 22.36 -10.03
C GLY A 136 22.29 21.52 -9.28
N VAL A 137 22.57 20.26 -8.94
CA VAL A 137 21.63 19.44 -8.13
C VAL A 137 21.61 19.94 -6.69
N LYS A 138 22.79 20.27 -6.16
CA LYS A 138 22.95 20.86 -4.83
C LYS A 138 22.14 22.16 -4.70
N GLU A 139 22.23 23.04 -5.70
CA GLU A 139 21.48 24.29 -5.76
C GLU A 139 19.97 24.07 -5.80
N LEU A 140 19.49 23.06 -6.53
CA LEU A 140 18.06 22.69 -6.54
C LEU A 140 17.58 22.24 -5.15
N PHE A 141 18.38 21.43 -4.44
CA PHE A 141 18.02 21.02 -3.08
C PHE A 141 18.09 22.16 -2.07
N GLU A 142 19.07 23.07 -2.20
CA GLU A 142 19.19 24.26 -1.35
C GLU A 142 18.06 25.26 -1.63
N ALA A 143 17.72 25.50 -2.89
CA ALA A 143 16.58 26.33 -3.28
C ALA A 143 15.25 25.75 -2.78
N ALA A 144 15.05 24.44 -2.92
CA ALA A 144 13.87 23.75 -2.38
C ALA A 144 13.81 23.81 -0.83
N ARG A 145 14.97 23.74 -0.15
CA ARG A 145 15.04 23.94 1.31
C ARG A 145 14.64 25.35 1.70
N ASN A 146 15.07 26.36 0.93
CA ASN A 146 14.74 27.76 1.19
C ASN A 146 13.28 28.11 0.85
N GLN A 147 12.65 27.37 -0.08
CA GLN A 147 11.21 27.47 -0.35
C GLN A 147 10.33 26.72 0.66
N GLY A 148 10.92 25.88 1.52
CA GLY A 148 10.20 24.98 2.43
C GLY A 148 9.51 25.62 3.63
N ASP A 149 9.57 26.94 3.78
CA ASP A 149 8.83 27.70 4.81
C ASP A 149 7.56 28.37 4.27
N GLU A 150 7.28 28.27 2.97
CA GLU A 150 5.94 28.58 2.47
C GLU A 150 5.03 27.41 2.83
N LYS A 151 4.01 27.71 3.64
CA LYS A 151 3.03 26.76 4.19
C LYS A 151 2.69 25.67 3.16
N PRO A 152 2.62 24.39 3.58
CA PRO A 152 2.24 23.31 2.67
C PRO A 152 0.97 23.71 1.93
N LEU A 153 0.99 23.57 0.59
CA LEU A 153 -0.19 23.74 -0.27
C LEU A 153 -1.35 23.06 0.44
N GLU A 154 -2.39 23.83 0.80
CA GLU A 154 -3.55 23.32 1.55
C GLU A 154 -3.98 22.00 0.92
N GLU A 155 -3.79 20.91 1.66
CA GLU A 155 -4.10 19.59 1.14
C GLU A 155 -5.61 19.56 0.88
N ARG A 156 -6.10 18.68 -0.02
CA ARG A 156 -7.56 18.53 -0.24
C ARG A 156 -8.34 18.34 1.07
N HIS A 157 -7.68 17.78 2.08
CA HIS A 157 -8.20 17.65 3.43
C HIS A 157 -8.42 19.00 4.14
N ASP A 158 -7.49 19.95 4.02
CA ASP A 158 -7.60 21.29 4.61
C ASP A 158 -8.69 22.12 3.94
N MET A 159 -8.82 22.01 2.61
CA MET A 159 -9.94 22.63 1.88
C MET A 159 -11.29 22.07 2.34
N ARG A 160 -11.38 20.76 2.58
CA ARG A 160 -12.60 20.09 3.04
C ARG A 160 -12.96 20.43 4.49
N ARG A 161 -12.00 20.89 5.29
CA ARG A 161 -12.24 21.28 6.69
C ARG A 161 -13.11 22.53 6.82
N ASN A 162 -13.10 23.39 5.81
CA ASN A 162 -13.87 24.64 5.77
C ASN A 162 -15.21 24.47 5.03
N VAL A 163 -15.60 23.24 4.69
CA VAL A 163 -16.86 22.95 4.00
C VAL A 163 -17.90 22.52 5.03
N ASP A 164 -18.83 23.43 5.34
CA ASP A 164 -19.91 23.19 6.29
C ASP A 164 -21.10 22.45 5.64
N ALA A 165 -22.02 21.95 6.47
CA ALA A 165 -23.23 21.23 6.03
C ALA A 165 -24.06 22.02 4.98
N ALA A 166 -24.03 23.35 5.07
CA ALA A 166 -24.64 24.25 4.10
C ALA A 166 -24.13 24.06 2.66
N TYR A 167 -22.85 23.73 2.46
CA TYR A 167 -22.31 23.45 1.13
C TYR A 167 -22.93 22.22 0.46
N TYR A 168 -23.40 21.26 1.28
CA TYR A 168 -24.08 20.06 0.82
C TYR A 168 -25.62 20.22 0.78
N GLY A 169 -26.14 21.44 0.97
CA GLY A 169 -27.57 21.72 0.94
C GLY A 169 -28.32 21.29 2.21
N TYR A 170 -27.62 21.15 3.34
CA TYR A 170 -28.22 20.89 4.66
C TYR A 170 -28.18 22.16 5.53
N ALA A 171 -28.39 23.33 4.93
CA ALA A 171 -28.48 24.57 5.68
C ALA A 171 -29.87 24.64 6.36
N PRO A 172 -29.94 25.03 7.66
CA PRO A 172 -31.21 25.45 8.23
C PRO A 172 -31.74 26.61 7.38
N ASP A 173 -33.02 26.56 7.02
CA ASP A 173 -33.77 27.59 6.27
C ASP A 173 -33.74 27.50 4.72
N GLU A 174 -33.23 26.42 4.11
CA GLU A 174 -33.41 26.15 2.66
C GLU A 174 -34.71 25.40 2.32
N GLU A 175 -35.39 24.82 3.32
CA GLU A 175 -36.65 24.10 3.14
C GLU A 175 -37.84 25.08 3.06
N ASP A 176 -38.13 25.56 1.85
CA ASP A 176 -39.34 26.34 1.59
C ASP A 176 -40.60 25.49 1.82
N GLU A 177 -41.69 26.11 2.31
CA GLU A 177 -42.96 25.43 2.61
C GLU A 177 -43.57 24.74 1.35
N GLU A 178 -43.28 25.27 0.16
CA GLU A 178 -43.64 24.67 -1.13
C GLU A 178 -42.86 23.38 -1.42
N LEU A 179 -41.57 23.33 -1.06
CA LEU A 179 -40.72 22.16 -1.26
C LEU A 179 -41.18 21.01 -0.36
N LEU A 180 -41.48 21.29 0.91
CA LEU A 180 -42.00 20.31 1.87
C LEU A 180 -43.34 19.71 1.41
N ALA A 181 -44.25 20.54 0.88
CA ALA A 181 -45.53 20.06 0.35
C ALA A 181 -45.34 19.15 -0.88
N TYR A 182 -44.38 19.49 -1.75
CA TYR A 182 -44.03 18.67 -2.91
C TYR A 182 -43.39 17.33 -2.52
N GLU A 183 -42.48 17.33 -1.54
CA GLU A 183 -41.84 16.12 -1.02
C GLU A 183 -42.85 15.18 -0.37
N ALA A 184 -43.75 15.71 0.46
CA ALA A 184 -44.82 14.92 1.08
C ALA A 184 -45.75 14.29 0.03
N GLU A 185 -46.11 15.02 -1.03
CA GLU A 185 -46.89 14.47 -2.14
C GLU A 185 -46.13 13.37 -2.88
N LYS A 186 -44.82 13.55 -3.10
CA LYS A 186 -43.97 12.53 -3.72
C LYS A 186 -43.78 11.30 -2.85
N GLU A 187 -43.66 11.46 -1.54
CA GLU A 187 -43.58 10.36 -0.59
C GLU A 187 -44.88 9.54 -0.58
N ARG A 188 -46.05 10.22 -0.60
CA ARG A 188 -47.34 9.55 -0.78
C ARG A 188 -47.41 8.75 -2.08
N GLN A 189 -47.00 9.34 -3.20
CA GLN A 189 -46.98 8.65 -4.49
C GLN A 189 -46.01 7.46 -4.47
N ALA A 190 -44.83 7.61 -3.86
CA ALA A 190 -43.82 6.56 -3.78
C ALA A 190 -44.26 5.39 -2.88
N THR A 191 -44.87 5.69 -1.73
CA THR A 191 -45.44 4.68 -0.83
C THR A 191 -46.59 3.95 -1.49
N GLU A 192 -47.52 4.65 -2.15
CA GLU A 192 -48.59 4.01 -2.92
C GLU A 192 -48.05 3.14 -4.05
N HIS A 193 -47.03 3.61 -4.77
CA HIS A 193 -46.39 2.85 -5.84
C HIS A 193 -45.67 1.61 -5.30
N MET A 194 -44.98 1.73 -4.16
CA MET A 194 -44.31 0.62 -3.49
C MET A 194 -45.32 -0.40 -2.98
N ILE A 195 -46.46 0.03 -2.43
CA ILE A 195 -47.54 -0.87 -2.00
C ILE A 195 -48.19 -1.58 -3.20
N LYS A 196 -48.32 -0.90 -4.34
CA LYS A 196 -48.90 -1.49 -5.57
C LYS A 196 -47.95 -2.40 -6.33
N THR A 197 -46.65 -2.12 -6.31
CA THR A 197 -45.65 -2.75 -7.20
C THR A 197 -44.67 -3.65 -6.44
N GLY A 198 -44.48 -3.40 -5.15
CA GLY A 198 -43.57 -4.17 -4.30
C GLY A 198 -44.04 -5.61 -4.15
N SER A 199 -43.11 -6.55 -4.27
CA SER A 199 -43.35 -7.95 -3.96
C SER A 199 -43.76 -8.07 -2.49
N GLN A 200 -44.98 -8.58 -2.24
CA GLN A 200 -45.46 -8.91 -0.89
C GLN A 200 -44.73 -10.12 -0.29
N ASP A 201 -44.04 -10.89 -1.13
CA ASP A 201 -43.31 -12.07 -0.71
C ASP A 201 -41.97 -11.68 -0.12
N VAL A 202 -41.76 -12.12 1.11
CA VAL A 202 -40.49 -12.03 1.80
C VAL A 202 -39.46 -12.89 1.04
N PRO A 203 -38.23 -12.40 0.77
CA PRO A 203 -37.20 -13.19 0.09
C PRO A 203 -36.97 -14.57 0.74
N GLU A 204 -36.78 -15.59 -0.09
CA GLU A 204 -36.54 -16.97 0.37
C GLU A 204 -35.28 -17.02 1.25
N GLY A 205 -35.45 -17.39 2.53
CA GLY A 205 -34.38 -17.40 3.54
C GLY A 205 -34.32 -16.17 4.44
N TRP A 206 -35.28 -15.24 4.35
CA TRP A 206 -35.43 -14.19 5.34
C TRP A 206 -36.06 -14.74 6.62
N GLU A 207 -35.37 -14.52 7.74
CA GLU A 207 -35.87 -14.81 9.07
C GLU A 207 -36.35 -13.51 9.71
N PRO A 208 -37.63 -13.40 10.12
CA PRO A 208 -38.09 -12.24 10.86
C PRO A 208 -37.29 -12.09 12.14
N LEU A 209 -37.03 -10.84 12.52
CA LEU A 209 -36.53 -10.57 13.86
C LEU A 209 -37.58 -11.06 14.88
N PRO A 210 -37.15 -11.65 16.01
CA PRO A 210 -38.07 -12.06 17.06
C PRO A 210 -38.95 -10.88 17.50
N GLY A 211 -40.28 -11.02 17.36
CA GLY A 211 -41.27 -9.99 17.69
C GLY A 211 -41.94 -9.31 16.49
N ASP A 212 -41.36 -9.39 15.28
CA ASP A 212 -41.91 -8.76 14.07
C ASP A 212 -43.06 -9.57 13.43
N GLY A 213 -43.10 -10.89 13.69
CA GLY A 213 -44.14 -11.81 13.18
C GLY A 213 -45.48 -11.75 13.92
N GLY A 214 -45.64 -10.89 14.93
CA GLY A 214 -46.86 -10.82 15.74
C GLY A 214 -47.01 -11.94 16.78
N ASP A 215 -45.98 -12.75 17.00
CA ASP A 215 -45.96 -13.87 17.96
C ASP A 215 -45.94 -13.43 19.45
N GLY A 216 -45.95 -12.12 19.73
CA GLY A 216 -45.99 -11.56 21.08
C GLY A 216 -44.70 -11.76 21.90
N VAL A 217 -43.65 -12.32 21.30
CA VAL A 217 -42.32 -12.48 21.91
C VAL A 217 -41.51 -11.21 21.65
N THR A 218 -41.57 -10.28 22.60
CA THR A 218 -40.73 -9.07 22.58
C THR A 218 -39.26 -9.44 22.81
N TRP A 219 -38.34 -8.65 22.23
CA TRP A 219 -36.93 -8.69 22.63
C TRP A 219 -36.82 -8.39 24.12
N ASP A 220 -36.40 -9.38 24.91
CA ASP A 220 -36.02 -9.18 26.30
C ASP A 220 -34.60 -8.59 26.31
N LEU A 221 -34.52 -7.27 26.17
CA LEU A 221 -33.25 -6.55 26.23
C LEU A 221 -32.74 -6.56 27.68
N PRO A 222 -31.54 -7.09 27.94
CA PRO A 222 -30.98 -7.08 29.28
C PRO A 222 -30.87 -5.66 29.82
N THR A 223 -31.21 -5.50 31.08
CA THR A 223 -31.06 -4.23 31.79
C THR A 223 -29.57 -3.93 32.02
N LEU A 224 -29.24 -2.67 32.27
CA LEU A 224 -27.87 -2.24 32.54
C LEU A 224 -27.24 -3.01 33.72
N GLU A 225 -28.05 -3.33 34.73
CA GLU A 225 -27.63 -4.02 35.95
C GLU A 225 -27.26 -5.49 35.66
N GLU A 226 -28.08 -6.20 34.88
CA GLU A 226 -27.83 -7.59 34.47
C GLU A 226 -26.54 -7.71 33.64
N VAL A 227 -26.29 -6.73 32.75
CA VAL A 227 -25.05 -6.67 31.98
C VAL A 227 -23.83 -6.44 32.89
N GLN A 228 -23.96 -5.57 33.90
CA GLN A 228 -22.87 -5.31 34.84
C GLN A 228 -22.53 -6.53 35.69
N GLU A 229 -23.54 -7.27 36.16
CA GLU A 229 -23.35 -8.51 36.91
C GLU A 229 -22.64 -9.58 36.08
N GLU A 230 -23.07 -9.78 34.82
CA GLU A 230 -22.44 -10.74 33.90
C GLU A 230 -20.96 -10.39 33.63
N LEU A 231 -20.64 -9.11 33.46
CA LEU A 231 -19.27 -8.64 33.27
C LEU A 231 -18.39 -8.88 34.52
N ILE A 232 -18.94 -8.67 35.72
CA ILE A 232 -18.26 -8.93 36.98
C ILE A 232 -18.01 -10.43 37.15
N GLU A 233 -19.01 -11.28 36.89
CA GLU A 233 -18.89 -12.73 36.97
C GLU A 233 -17.91 -13.29 35.95
N ARG A 234 -17.90 -12.75 34.73
CA ARG A 234 -16.95 -13.13 33.69
C ARG A 234 -15.52 -12.75 34.08
N ARG A 235 -15.35 -11.59 34.75
CA ARG A 235 -14.06 -11.18 35.31
C ARG A 235 -13.62 -12.06 36.48
N ARG A 236 -14.55 -12.44 37.37
CA ARG A 236 -14.30 -13.39 38.47
C ARG A 236 -13.88 -14.77 37.95
N ARG A 237 -14.58 -15.32 36.95
CA ARG A 237 -14.23 -16.61 36.30
C ARG A 237 -12.83 -16.58 35.72
N LYS A 238 -12.47 -15.51 34.97
CA LYS A 238 -11.12 -15.36 34.41
C LYS A 238 -10.03 -15.28 35.48
N LEU A 239 -10.30 -14.63 36.61
CA LEU A 239 -9.34 -14.55 37.71
C LEU A 239 -9.18 -15.89 38.44
N LEU A 240 -10.24 -16.68 38.56
CA LEU A 240 -10.20 -18.03 39.13
C LEU A 240 -9.50 -19.03 38.22
N GLU A 241 -9.63 -18.92 36.89
CA GLU A 241 -8.87 -19.73 35.93
C GLU A 241 -7.36 -19.39 35.90
N GLN A 242 -6.97 -18.23 36.42
CA GLN A 242 -5.57 -17.78 36.49
C GLN A 242 -4.86 -18.13 37.81
N LEU A 243 -5.58 -18.71 38.78
CA LEU A 243 -5.08 -19.23 40.06
C LEU A 243 -4.79 -20.74 39.96
#